data_AF-A0A8H8S6J7-F1
#
_entry.id   AF-A0A8H8S6J7-F1
#
_cell.length_a   1.000
_cell.length_b   1.000
_cell.length_c   1.000
_cell.angle_alpha   90.00
_cell.angle_beta   90.00
_cell.angle_gamma   90.00
#
_symmetry.space_group_name_H-M   'P 1'
#
loop_
_entity.id
_entity.type
_entity.pdbx_description
1 polymer ?
#
loop_
_entity_poly.entity_id
_entity_poly.type
_entity_poly.pdbx_seq_one_letter_code
_entity_poly.pdbx_strand_id
1 'polypeptide(L)'
;MPEKSLPVDKTESLVEHSQIKRFFTPPTYTIKEIHDAIPAHCFRRNTLLSLSYILRDLCFVCILSGLAAEIHLLPASSLRSLAWVLYTFAQGLVFTGLWEMAHECGHGALSPSKAFNNTAGLIIHSLLLVPFHSWRFTHSQHHKATNNIERDIAFVPDTKDVWAKAREARKPELLFSYYDLVEDMPIVNLVILVGHQLIAWPVYLMINNFVLPRMRAVVWWKRSHFYFGGDGPNFKLSNRNDIITSDRPC
;
A
#
# COMPACT_ATOMS: atom_id res chain seq x y z
N MET A 1 -46.30 13.77 30.76
CA MET A 1 -45.84 15.11 30.33
C MET A 1 -44.87 15.63 31.37
N PRO A 2 -43.78 16.31 30.98
CA PRO A 2 -42.44 15.78 31.12
C PRO A 2 -41.64 16.38 32.27
N GLU A 3 -40.79 15.57 32.91
CA GLU A 3 -39.67 16.05 33.70
C GLU A 3 -38.47 16.21 32.74
N LYS A 4 -38.16 17.47 32.41
CA LYS A 4 -37.01 17.84 31.59
C LYS A 4 -35.74 17.56 32.39
N SER A 5 -34.96 16.56 31.98
CA SER A 5 -33.57 16.45 32.40
C SER A 5 -32.76 17.60 31.80
N LEU A 6 -31.97 18.23 32.65
CA LEU A 6 -31.12 19.38 32.35
C LEU A 6 -30.07 19.03 31.28
N PRO A 7 -29.65 19.99 30.44
CA PRO A 7 -28.64 19.75 29.43
C PRO A 7 -27.29 19.52 30.10
N VAL A 8 -26.71 18.33 29.90
CA VAL A 8 -25.30 18.06 30.22
C VAL A 8 -24.47 19.04 29.40
N ASP A 9 -23.76 19.91 30.13
CA ASP A 9 -22.96 20.97 29.57
C ASP A 9 -21.83 20.37 28.72
N LYS A 10 -21.90 20.59 27.40
CA LYS A 10 -20.88 20.16 26.43
C LYS A 10 -19.52 20.81 26.68
N THR A 11 -19.45 21.79 27.59
CA THR A 11 -18.23 22.50 27.96
C THR A 11 -17.33 21.66 28.88
N GLU A 12 -17.90 20.78 29.73
CA GLU A 12 -17.09 19.90 30.61
C GLU A 12 -16.35 18.81 29.82
N SER A 13 -16.96 18.25 28.77
CA SER A 13 -16.33 17.20 27.96
C SER A 13 -15.17 17.71 27.11
N LEU A 14 -15.18 19.00 26.74
CA LEU A 14 -14.08 19.65 26.01
C LEU A 14 -12.90 19.98 26.93
N VAL A 15 -13.15 20.24 28.23
CA VAL A 15 -12.10 20.52 29.22
C VAL A 15 -11.38 19.24 29.66
N GLU A 16 -12.09 18.11 29.76
CA GLU A 16 -11.47 16.83 30.16
C GLU A 16 -10.43 16.32 29.14
N HIS A 17 -10.64 16.56 27.85
CA HIS A 17 -9.68 16.21 26.80
C HIS A 17 -8.41 17.07 26.80
N SER A 18 -8.40 18.20 27.53
CA SER A 18 -7.22 19.07 27.66
C SER A 18 -6.18 18.58 28.68
N GLN A 19 -6.52 17.57 29.48
CA GLN A 19 -5.69 17.07 30.58
C GLN A 19 -4.95 15.76 30.26
N ILE A 20 -5.02 15.26 29.02
CA ILE A 20 -4.14 14.16 28.60
C ILE A 20 -2.71 14.72 28.59
N LYS A 21 -1.95 14.42 29.65
CA LYS A 21 -0.49 14.64 29.69
C LYS A 21 0.07 14.10 28.38
N ARG A 22 0.53 14.99 27.50
CA ARG A 22 1.34 14.61 26.35
C ARG A 22 2.65 14.08 26.91
N PHE A 23 2.72 12.77 27.15
CA PHE A 23 3.95 12.07 27.56
C PHE A 23 5.03 12.08 26.46
N PHE A 24 4.75 12.73 25.33
CA PHE A 24 5.65 12.84 24.21
C PHE A 24 6.11 14.29 24.05
N THR A 25 7.39 14.52 24.32
CA THR A 25 8.10 15.73 23.90
C THR A 25 8.71 15.45 22.53
N PRO A 26 8.31 16.16 21.45
CA PRO A 26 8.92 15.97 20.16
C PRO A 26 10.43 16.19 20.23
N PRO A 27 11.23 15.39 19.53
CA PRO A 27 12.67 15.59 19.48
C PRO A 27 13.00 16.97 18.89
N THR A 28 14.08 17.58 19.39
CA THR A 28 14.56 18.89 18.92
C THR A 28 15.48 18.79 17.70
N TYR A 29 15.91 17.58 17.32
CA TYR A 29 16.76 17.39 16.16
C TYR A 29 15.98 17.54 14.85
N THR A 30 16.66 18.07 13.84
CA THR A 30 16.17 18.24 12.48
C THR A 30 16.33 16.95 11.68
N ILE A 31 15.54 16.79 10.60
CA ILE A 31 15.72 15.68 9.65
C ILE A 31 17.13 15.65 9.05
N LYS A 32 17.76 16.83 8.91
CA LYS A 32 19.13 16.94 8.42
C LYS A 32 20.13 16.31 9.41
N GLU A 33 20.00 16.58 10.71
CA GLU A 33 20.87 15.98 11.74
C GLU A 33 20.73 14.46 11.78
N ILE A 34 19.51 13.93 11.61
CA ILE A 34 19.29 12.49 11.48
C ILE A 34 19.99 11.95 10.23
N HIS A 35 19.80 12.61 9.09
CA HIS A 35 20.40 12.19 7.82
C HIS A 35 21.94 12.21 7.87
N ASP A 36 22.52 13.27 8.45
CA ASP A 36 23.97 13.46 8.56
C ASP A 36 24.62 12.46 9.55
N ALA A 37 23.84 11.89 10.48
CA ALA A 37 24.30 10.82 11.37
C ALA A 37 24.41 9.45 10.68
N ILE A 38 23.80 9.26 9.50
CA ILE A 38 23.86 7.99 8.76
C ILE A 38 25.23 7.87 8.05
N PRO A 39 25.96 6.75 8.22
CA PRO A 39 27.26 6.58 7.57
C PRO A 39 27.21 6.73 6.04
N ALA A 40 28.19 7.43 5.46
CA ALA A 40 28.24 7.73 4.03
C ALA A 40 28.20 6.47 3.12
N HIS A 41 28.69 5.33 3.61
CA HIS A 41 28.68 4.08 2.86
C HIS A 41 27.26 3.51 2.69
N CYS A 42 26.31 3.83 3.58
CA CYS A 42 24.90 3.41 3.47
C CYS A 42 24.19 4.06 2.27
N PHE A 43 24.72 5.16 1.73
CA PHE A 43 24.17 5.83 0.55
C PHE A 43 24.77 5.33 -0.78
N ARG A 44 25.74 4.39 -0.73
CA ARG A 44 26.38 3.85 -1.94
C ARG A 44 25.50 2.78 -2.60
N ARG A 45 24.81 3.17 -3.67
CA ARG A 45 23.98 2.27 -4.49
C ARG A 45 24.85 1.58 -5.55
N ASN A 46 24.69 0.26 -5.70
CA ASN A 46 25.44 -0.53 -6.68
C ASN A 46 24.51 -1.04 -7.79
N THR A 47 24.54 -0.37 -8.95
CA THR A 47 23.66 -0.67 -10.08
C THR A 47 23.88 -2.07 -10.65
N LEU A 48 25.13 -2.54 -10.72
CA LEU A 48 25.41 -3.88 -11.25
C LEU A 48 24.89 -4.97 -10.32
N LEU A 49 25.05 -4.77 -9.00
CA LEU A 49 24.48 -5.68 -8.00
C LEU A 49 22.95 -5.69 -8.07
N SER A 50 22.31 -4.52 -8.12
CA SER A 50 20.85 -4.42 -8.25
C SER A 50 20.35 -5.05 -9.56
N LEU A 51 21.05 -4.85 -10.68
CA LEU A 51 20.73 -5.50 -11.94
C LEU A 51 20.87 -7.02 -11.84
N SER A 52 21.91 -7.53 -11.16
CA SER A 52 22.09 -8.97 -10.97
C SER A 52 20.94 -9.61 -10.18
N TYR A 53 20.39 -8.91 -9.19
CA TYR A 53 19.20 -9.38 -8.45
C TYR A 53 17.95 -9.38 -9.33
N ILE A 54 17.73 -8.34 -10.13
CA ILE A 54 16.62 -8.32 -11.09
C ILE A 54 16.73 -9.49 -12.08
N LEU A 55 17.91 -9.70 -12.67
CA LEU A 55 18.13 -10.77 -13.65
C LEU A 55 18.01 -12.16 -13.03
N ARG A 56 18.47 -12.34 -11.79
CA ARG A 56 18.28 -13.59 -11.02
C ARG A 56 16.80 -13.91 -10.85
N ASP A 57 16.01 -12.93 -10.42
CA ASP A 57 14.59 -13.16 -10.16
C ASP A 57 13.82 -13.41 -11.46
N LEU A 58 14.15 -12.71 -12.55
CA LEU A 58 13.63 -13.03 -13.89
C LEU A 58 14.02 -14.43 -14.36
N CYS A 59 15.25 -14.88 -14.07
CA CYS A 59 15.67 -16.26 -14.35
C CYS A 59 14.82 -17.27 -13.58
N PHE A 60 14.53 -17.02 -12.29
CA PHE A 60 13.64 -17.86 -11.50
C PHE A 60 12.22 -17.89 -12.05
N VAL A 61 11.67 -16.76 -12.50
CA VAL A 61 10.37 -16.70 -13.20
C VAL A 61 10.39 -17.63 -14.42
N CYS A 62 11.41 -17.54 -15.26
CA CYS A 62 11.52 -18.37 -16.47
C CYS A 62 11.64 -19.87 -16.13
N ILE A 63 12.47 -20.23 -15.15
CA ILE A 63 12.66 -21.63 -14.73
C ILE A 63 11.34 -22.21 -14.21
N LEU A 64 10.68 -21.52 -13.28
CA LEU A 64 9.44 -21.98 -12.70
C LEU A 64 8.32 -22.07 -13.75
N SER A 65 8.23 -21.09 -14.67
CA SER A 65 7.27 -21.11 -15.77
C SER A 65 7.54 -22.27 -16.75
N GLY A 66 8.81 -22.55 -17.04
CA GLY A 66 9.22 -23.69 -17.86
C GLY A 66 8.83 -25.03 -17.22
N LEU A 67 9.07 -25.18 -15.91
CA LEU A 67 8.63 -26.36 -15.16
C LEU A 67 7.11 -26.49 -15.12
N ALA A 68 6.39 -25.37 -15.01
CA ALA A 68 4.93 -25.35 -15.01
C ALA A 68 4.34 -25.82 -16.35
N ALA A 69 5.00 -25.50 -17.47
CA ALA A 69 4.59 -25.96 -18.80
C ALA A 69 4.56 -27.50 -18.89
N GLU A 70 5.44 -28.19 -18.15
CA GLU A 70 5.54 -29.64 -18.15
C GLU A 70 4.61 -30.35 -17.14
N ILE A 71 3.85 -29.60 -16.31
CA ILE A 71 2.95 -30.20 -15.30
C ILE A 71 1.95 -31.18 -15.94
N HIS A 72 1.51 -30.91 -17.16
CA HIS A 72 0.56 -31.77 -17.88
C HIS A 72 1.08 -33.19 -18.14
N LEU A 73 2.41 -33.40 -18.14
CA LEU A 73 3.05 -34.71 -18.32
C LEU A 73 2.92 -35.62 -17.09
N LEU A 74 2.52 -35.08 -15.92
CA LEU A 74 2.38 -35.89 -14.71
C LEU A 74 1.19 -36.86 -14.83
N PRO A 75 1.37 -38.16 -14.53
CA PRO A 75 0.39 -39.19 -14.82
C PRO A 75 -0.91 -39.02 -13.99
N ALA A 76 -0.77 -38.72 -12.69
CA ALA A 76 -1.91 -38.63 -11.79
C ALA A 76 -2.45 -37.20 -11.68
N SER A 77 -3.78 -37.06 -11.69
CA SER A 77 -4.46 -35.77 -11.53
C SER A 77 -4.16 -35.10 -10.19
N SER A 78 -4.03 -35.88 -9.11
CA SER A 78 -3.65 -35.37 -7.79
C SER A 78 -2.25 -34.75 -7.77
N LEU A 79 -1.29 -35.37 -8.47
CA LEU A 79 0.06 -34.83 -8.61
C LEU A 79 0.08 -33.54 -9.44
N ARG A 80 -0.74 -33.48 -10.51
CA ARG A 80 -0.93 -32.24 -11.28
C ARG A 80 -1.48 -31.11 -10.43
N SER A 81 -2.54 -31.37 -9.66
CA SER A 81 -3.12 -30.38 -8.75
C SER A 81 -2.11 -29.90 -7.70
N LEU A 82 -1.36 -30.82 -7.09
CA LEU A 82 -0.32 -30.46 -6.12
C LEU A 82 0.79 -29.63 -6.77
N ALA A 83 1.25 -30.01 -7.96
CA ALA A 83 2.27 -29.27 -8.70
C ALA A 83 1.81 -27.85 -9.05
N TRP A 84 0.54 -27.66 -9.46
CA TRP A 84 -0.03 -26.33 -9.70
C TRP A 84 -0.06 -25.47 -8.43
N VAL A 85 -0.44 -26.04 -7.29
CA VAL A 85 -0.42 -25.34 -6.00
C VAL A 85 1.01 -24.91 -5.62
N LEU A 86 1.97 -25.83 -5.71
CA LEU A 86 3.37 -25.56 -5.39
C LEU A 86 3.98 -24.51 -6.34
N TYR A 87 3.71 -24.64 -7.64
CA TYR A 87 4.13 -23.65 -8.64
C TYR A 87 3.55 -22.28 -8.32
N THR A 88 2.24 -22.18 -8.09
CA THR A 88 1.57 -20.90 -7.84
C THR A 88 2.15 -20.22 -6.59
N PHE A 89 2.38 -20.99 -5.53
CA PHE A 89 3.00 -20.47 -4.31
C PHE A 89 4.44 -19.99 -4.56
N ALA A 90 5.29 -20.83 -5.16
CA ALA A 90 6.69 -20.48 -5.42
C ALA A 90 6.84 -19.31 -6.39
N GLN A 91 6.06 -19.31 -7.48
CA GLN A 91 6.03 -18.25 -8.48
C GLN A 91 5.55 -16.93 -7.87
N GLY A 92 4.53 -17.00 -6.99
CA GLY A 92 4.05 -15.85 -6.22
C GLY A 92 5.16 -15.21 -5.39
N LEU A 93 5.96 -16.00 -4.68
CA LEU A 93 7.10 -15.48 -3.89
C LEU A 93 8.13 -14.75 -4.77
N VAL A 94 8.45 -15.29 -5.94
CA VAL A 94 9.39 -14.65 -6.87
C VAL A 94 8.81 -13.35 -7.43
N PHE A 95 7.52 -13.32 -7.78
CA PHE A 95 6.86 -12.10 -8.23
C PHE A 95 6.75 -11.05 -7.14
N THR A 96 6.56 -11.43 -5.87
CA THR A 96 6.66 -10.49 -4.74
C THR A 96 8.07 -9.90 -4.66
N GLY A 97 9.12 -10.70 -4.82
CA GLY A 97 10.50 -10.20 -4.88
C GLY A 97 10.71 -9.16 -5.99
N LEU A 98 10.21 -9.42 -7.20
CA LEU A 98 10.24 -8.45 -8.30
C LEU A 98 9.42 -7.19 -7.99
N TRP A 99 8.25 -7.34 -7.35
CA TRP A 99 7.43 -6.20 -6.93
C TRP A 99 8.20 -5.28 -5.98
N GLU A 100 8.89 -5.85 -4.98
CA GLU A 100 9.75 -5.13 -4.03
C GLU A 100 10.91 -4.42 -4.75
N MET A 101 11.57 -5.08 -5.69
CA MET A 101 12.67 -4.47 -6.47
C MET A 101 12.20 -3.23 -7.25
N ALA A 102 10.99 -3.28 -7.83
CA ALA A 102 10.40 -2.15 -8.52
C ALA A 102 9.84 -1.08 -7.57
N HIS A 103 9.34 -1.47 -6.39
CA HIS A 103 9.01 -0.55 -5.31
C HIS A 103 10.24 0.29 -4.90
N GLU A 104 11.39 -0.36 -4.72
CA GLU A 104 12.66 0.27 -4.39
C GLU A 104 13.20 1.16 -5.54
N CYS A 105 12.87 0.85 -6.79
CA CYS A 105 13.10 1.77 -7.91
C CYS A 105 12.30 3.06 -7.75
N GLY A 106 11.08 2.99 -7.21
CA GLY A 106 10.25 4.14 -6.87
C GLY A 106 10.94 5.11 -5.90
N HIS A 107 11.71 4.57 -4.96
CA HIS A 107 12.56 5.29 -4.00
C HIS A 107 13.90 5.74 -4.59
N GLY A 108 14.29 5.20 -5.75
CA GLY A 108 15.58 5.44 -6.37
C GLY A 108 16.74 4.73 -5.65
N ALA A 109 16.46 3.59 -5.00
CA ALA A 109 17.42 2.88 -4.15
C ALA A 109 18.38 1.98 -4.92
N LEU A 110 18.01 1.49 -6.12
CA LEU A 110 18.81 0.50 -6.86
C LEU A 110 20.01 1.12 -7.59
N SER A 111 19.89 2.37 -8.02
CA SER A 111 20.93 3.04 -8.81
C SER A 111 21.03 4.53 -8.50
N PRO A 112 22.22 5.15 -8.57
CA PRO A 112 22.32 6.60 -8.61
C PRO A 112 21.66 7.21 -9.86
N SER A 113 21.48 6.43 -10.93
CA SER A 113 20.83 6.88 -12.15
C SER A 113 19.30 6.84 -12.00
N LYS A 114 18.66 8.01 -12.05
CA LYS A 114 17.19 8.13 -12.08
C LYS A 114 16.57 7.41 -13.30
N ALA A 115 17.24 7.46 -14.45
CA ALA A 115 16.77 6.80 -15.68
C ALA A 115 16.65 5.28 -15.47
N PHE A 116 17.74 4.63 -15.05
CA PHE A 116 17.75 3.21 -14.67
C PHE A 116 16.58 2.83 -13.74
N ASN A 117 16.42 3.53 -12.60
CA ASN A 117 15.35 3.20 -11.66
C ASN A 117 13.97 3.36 -12.32
N ASN A 118 13.75 4.45 -13.05
CA ASN A 118 12.48 4.68 -13.73
C ASN A 118 12.18 3.58 -14.76
N THR A 119 13.16 3.21 -15.58
CA THR A 119 12.99 2.19 -16.64
C THR A 119 12.80 0.80 -16.05
N ALA A 120 13.62 0.39 -15.08
CA ALA A 120 13.51 -0.91 -14.44
C ALA A 120 12.19 -1.04 -13.68
N GLY A 121 11.83 -0.02 -12.90
CA GLY A 121 10.56 0.03 -12.18
C GLY A 121 9.37 -0.04 -13.13
N LEU A 122 9.38 0.76 -14.21
CA LEU A 122 8.35 0.72 -15.24
C LEU A 122 8.17 -0.68 -15.83
N ILE A 123 9.24 -1.29 -16.33
CA ILE A 123 9.17 -2.62 -16.96
C ILE A 123 8.61 -3.66 -15.99
N ILE A 124 9.17 -3.73 -14.78
CA ILE A 124 8.81 -4.77 -13.81
C ILE A 124 7.39 -4.57 -13.28
N HIS A 125 7.01 -3.34 -12.91
CA HIS A 125 5.63 -3.08 -12.45
C HIS A 125 4.61 -3.25 -13.57
N SER A 126 4.92 -2.90 -14.82
CA SER A 126 4.03 -3.20 -15.95
C SER A 126 3.81 -4.71 -16.15
N LEU A 127 4.84 -5.54 -16.00
CA LEU A 127 4.71 -7.01 -16.02
C LEU A 127 3.79 -7.54 -14.90
N LEU A 128 3.73 -6.82 -13.78
CA LEU A 128 2.91 -7.14 -12.61
C LEU A 128 1.57 -6.37 -12.58
N LEU A 129 1.19 -5.73 -13.68
CA LEU A 129 -0.05 -4.95 -13.82
C LEU A 129 -0.18 -3.80 -12.81
N VAL A 130 0.95 -3.17 -12.46
CA VAL A 130 1.04 -2.01 -11.58
C VAL A 130 1.40 -0.77 -12.39
N PRO A 131 0.63 0.33 -12.30
CA PRO A 131 0.93 1.57 -13.01
C PRO A 131 2.07 2.32 -12.33
N PHE A 132 3.31 2.06 -12.76
CA PHE A 132 4.54 2.43 -12.02
C PHE A 132 4.61 3.91 -11.62
N HIS A 133 4.42 4.85 -12.55
CA HIS A 133 4.63 6.27 -12.23
C HIS A 133 3.54 6.83 -11.32
N SER A 134 2.28 6.52 -11.60
CA SER A 134 1.17 6.97 -10.74
C SER A 134 1.26 6.34 -9.35
N TRP A 135 1.53 5.03 -9.26
CA TRP A 135 1.78 4.36 -7.98
C TRP A 135 2.97 4.96 -7.24
N ARG A 136 4.10 5.18 -7.91
CA ARG A 136 5.30 5.78 -7.29
C ARG A 136 5.00 7.15 -6.68
N PHE A 137 4.20 7.99 -7.34
CA PHE A 137 3.90 9.32 -6.84
C PHE A 137 2.99 9.29 -5.61
N THR A 138 1.97 8.44 -5.58
CA THR A 138 1.12 8.25 -4.39
C THR A 138 1.91 7.57 -3.28
N HIS A 139 2.71 6.56 -3.60
CA HIS A 139 3.60 5.90 -2.66
C HIS A 139 4.60 6.85 -1.99
N SER A 140 5.19 7.77 -2.76
CA SER A 140 6.05 8.83 -2.20
C SER A 140 5.29 9.77 -1.26
N GLN A 141 4.00 10.01 -1.48
CA GLN A 141 3.18 10.79 -0.55
C GLN A 141 2.91 10.02 0.74
N HIS A 142 2.61 8.73 0.65
CA HIS A 142 2.49 7.84 1.81
C HIS A 142 3.77 7.88 2.65
N HIS A 143 4.94 7.63 2.07
CA HIS A 143 6.22 7.62 2.82
C HIS A 143 6.59 8.97 3.46
N LYS A 144 6.16 10.10 2.88
CA LYS A 144 6.38 11.43 3.47
C LYS A 144 5.47 11.71 4.66
N ALA A 145 4.40 10.94 4.82
CA ALA A 145 3.35 11.17 5.79
C ALA A 145 2.96 9.89 6.54
N THR A 146 3.81 8.87 6.57
CA THR A 146 3.51 7.58 7.20
C THR A 146 3.06 7.79 8.63
N ASN A 147 1.94 7.14 9.01
CA ASN A 147 1.32 7.25 10.33
C ASN A 147 0.81 8.67 10.69
N ASN A 148 0.65 9.55 9.71
CA ASN A 148 -0.03 10.83 9.90
C ASN A 148 -1.50 10.71 9.49
N ILE A 149 -2.41 10.77 10.46
CA ILE A 149 -3.86 10.57 10.27
C ILE A 149 -4.47 11.56 9.25
N GLU A 150 -3.89 12.76 9.09
CA GLU A 150 -4.43 13.80 8.19
C GLU A 150 -3.84 13.74 6.78
N ARG A 151 -2.63 13.21 6.65
CA ARG A 151 -1.80 13.35 5.45
C ARG A 151 -1.50 12.04 4.76
N ASP A 152 -1.39 10.92 5.49
CA ASP A 152 -1.17 9.60 4.90
C ASP A 152 -2.33 9.28 3.95
N ILE A 153 -2.01 8.75 2.77
CA ILE A 153 -3.01 8.43 1.76
C ILE A 153 -3.29 6.93 1.62
N ALA A 154 -2.52 6.06 2.25
CA ALA A 154 -2.62 4.61 2.07
C ALA A 154 -3.20 3.90 3.30
N PHE A 155 -2.65 4.13 4.49
CA PHE A 155 -3.00 3.38 5.71
C PHE A 155 -3.43 4.31 6.84
N VAL A 156 -4.59 4.94 6.68
CA VAL A 156 -5.15 5.86 7.69
C VAL A 156 -6.08 5.07 8.62
N PRO A 157 -5.74 4.93 9.92
CA PRO A 157 -6.64 4.29 10.88
C PRO A 157 -7.84 5.19 11.19
N ASP A 158 -8.95 4.58 11.60
CA ASP A 158 -10.08 5.33 12.14
C ASP A 158 -9.69 6.03 13.45
N THR A 159 -10.26 7.21 13.69
CA THR A 159 -10.14 7.86 14.99
C THR A 159 -10.92 7.09 16.05
N LYS A 160 -10.51 7.21 17.32
CA LYS A 160 -11.15 6.51 18.45
C LYS A 160 -12.67 6.66 18.45
N ASP A 161 -13.17 7.88 18.22
CA ASP A 161 -14.61 8.16 18.23
C ASP A 161 -15.36 7.52 17.05
N VAL A 162 -14.74 7.49 15.88
CA VAL A 162 -15.31 6.83 14.69
C VAL A 162 -15.37 5.33 14.90
N TRP A 163 -14.26 4.75 15.38
CA TRP A 163 -14.17 3.33 15.69
C TRP A 163 -15.17 2.91 16.78
N ALA A 164 -15.27 3.68 17.88
CA ALA A 164 -16.19 3.38 18.98
C ALA A 164 -17.65 3.38 18.51
N LYS A 165 -18.06 4.41 17.75
CA LYS A 165 -19.42 4.47 17.17
C LYS A 165 -19.67 3.33 16.20
N ALA A 166 -18.70 2.98 15.36
CA ALA A 166 -18.82 1.86 14.43
C ALA A 166 -18.96 0.53 15.17
N ARG A 167 -18.22 0.34 16.28
CA ARG A 167 -18.31 -0.84 17.15
C ARG A 167 -19.66 -0.93 17.86
N GLU A 168 -20.16 0.15 18.45
CA GLU A 168 -21.47 0.20 19.10
C GLU A 168 -22.63 -0.06 18.13
N ALA A 169 -22.48 0.34 16.86
CA ALA A 169 -23.49 0.13 15.83
C ALA A 169 -23.50 -1.29 15.23
N ARG A 170 -22.55 -2.17 15.62
CA ARG A 170 -22.49 -3.55 15.08
C ARG A 170 -23.67 -4.37 15.59
N LYS A 171 -24.37 -5.00 14.66
CA LYS A 171 -25.52 -5.87 14.96
C LYS A 171 -25.06 -7.28 15.32
N PRO A 172 -25.26 -7.78 16.56
CA PRO A 172 -24.65 -9.01 17.06
C PRO A 172 -24.93 -10.27 16.22
N GLU A 173 -25.99 -10.27 15.41
CA GLU A 173 -26.35 -11.33 14.46
C GLU A 173 -25.48 -11.43 13.19
N LEU A 174 -24.59 -10.47 12.92
CA LEU A 174 -23.68 -10.51 11.77
C LEU A 174 -22.30 -11.11 12.11
N LEU A 175 -21.74 -11.87 11.15
CA LEU A 175 -20.44 -12.53 11.24
C LEU A 175 -19.28 -11.61 11.69
N PHE A 176 -19.38 -10.31 11.43
CA PHE A 176 -18.36 -9.30 11.73
C PHE A 176 -18.53 -8.62 13.10
N SER A 177 -19.55 -8.97 13.87
CA SER A 177 -19.82 -8.31 15.15
C SER A 177 -18.84 -8.70 16.25
N TYR A 178 -18.23 -9.88 16.12
CA TYR A 178 -17.13 -10.35 16.98
C TYR A 178 -15.76 -10.17 16.34
N TYR A 179 -15.64 -9.37 15.27
CA TYR A 179 -14.39 -9.22 14.52
C TYR A 179 -13.18 -8.93 15.43
N ASP A 180 -13.33 -8.04 16.41
CA ASP A 180 -12.24 -7.65 17.32
C ASP A 180 -11.77 -8.80 18.24
N LEU A 181 -12.51 -9.91 18.33
CA LEU A 181 -12.09 -11.13 19.05
C LEU A 181 -11.40 -12.14 18.14
N VAL A 182 -11.61 -12.04 16.83
CA VAL A 182 -11.17 -13.02 15.82
C VAL A 182 -10.20 -12.45 14.80
N GLU A 183 -9.93 -11.14 14.83
CA GLU A 183 -9.07 -10.45 13.85
C GLU A 183 -7.66 -11.02 13.81
N ASP A 184 -7.16 -11.52 14.94
CA ASP A 184 -5.85 -12.17 15.04
C ASP A 184 -5.85 -13.65 14.61
N MET A 185 -7.01 -14.25 14.32
CA MET A 185 -7.07 -15.66 13.93
C MET A 185 -6.39 -15.87 12.56
N PRO A 186 -5.54 -16.90 12.40
CA PRO A 186 -4.82 -17.14 11.14
C PRO A 186 -5.73 -17.25 9.92
N ILE A 187 -6.90 -17.89 10.07
CA ILE A 187 -7.87 -18.05 8.97
C ILE A 187 -8.52 -16.72 8.58
N VAL A 188 -8.79 -15.85 9.56
CA VAL A 188 -9.37 -14.52 9.32
C VAL A 188 -8.35 -13.65 8.59
N ASN A 189 -7.11 -13.62 9.06
CA ASN A 189 -6.01 -12.92 8.38
C ASN A 189 -5.77 -13.44 6.96
N LEU A 190 -5.82 -14.76 6.74
CA LEU A 190 -5.70 -15.31 5.39
C LEU A 190 -6.81 -14.80 4.47
N VAL A 191 -8.06 -14.82 4.92
CA VAL A 191 -9.21 -14.30 4.15
C VAL A 191 -9.05 -12.80 3.87
N ILE A 192 -8.61 -12.03 4.87
CA ILE A 192 -8.34 -10.60 4.72
C ILE A 192 -7.24 -10.36 3.69
N LEU A 193 -6.14 -11.11 3.72
CA LEU A 193 -5.05 -10.99 2.76
C LEU A 193 -5.49 -11.32 1.34
N VAL A 194 -6.29 -12.38 1.16
CA VAL A 194 -6.89 -12.72 -0.14
C VAL A 194 -7.79 -11.58 -0.63
N GLY A 195 -8.64 -11.04 0.24
CA GLY A 195 -9.49 -9.88 -0.08
C GLY A 195 -8.68 -8.63 -0.41
N HIS A 196 -7.57 -8.39 0.31
CA HIS A 196 -6.67 -7.27 0.02
C HIS A 196 -6.07 -7.39 -1.37
N GLN A 197 -5.59 -8.58 -1.74
CA GLN A 197 -4.92 -8.78 -3.02
C GLN A 197 -5.88 -8.75 -4.21
N LEU A 198 -7.09 -9.32 -4.06
CA LEU A 198 -8.05 -9.46 -5.16
C LEU A 198 -9.01 -8.28 -5.30
N ILE A 199 -9.30 -7.57 -4.20
CA ILE A 199 -10.32 -6.51 -4.17
C ILE A 199 -9.69 -5.18 -3.78
N ALA A 200 -9.02 -5.11 -2.62
CA ALA A 200 -8.53 -3.83 -2.11
C ALA A 200 -7.46 -3.21 -3.04
N TRP A 201 -6.56 -4.03 -3.59
CA TRP A 201 -5.52 -3.57 -4.51
C TRP A 201 -6.09 -2.98 -5.81
N PRO A 202 -6.96 -3.68 -6.59
CA PRO A 202 -7.61 -3.08 -7.74
C PRO A 202 -8.43 -1.84 -7.39
N VAL A 203 -9.18 -1.87 -6.27
CA VAL A 203 -9.96 -0.71 -5.82
C VAL A 203 -9.05 0.47 -5.48
N TYR A 204 -7.90 0.26 -4.84
CA TYR A 204 -6.91 1.28 -4.53
C TYR A 204 -6.37 1.94 -5.80
N LEU A 205 -6.06 1.14 -6.84
CA LEU A 205 -5.63 1.67 -8.13
C LEU A 205 -6.73 2.50 -8.81
N MET A 206 -7.98 2.01 -8.78
CA MET A 206 -9.11 2.67 -9.43
C MET A 206 -9.60 3.91 -8.68
N ILE A 207 -9.62 3.85 -7.35
CA ILE A 207 -10.12 4.89 -6.45
C ILE A 207 -9.18 4.96 -5.25
N ASN A 208 -8.23 5.90 -5.30
CA ASN A 208 -7.32 6.08 -4.19
C ASN A 208 -8.03 6.75 -3.00
N ASN A 209 -7.96 6.09 -1.84
CA ASN A 209 -8.34 6.56 -0.51
C ASN A 209 -9.80 7.06 -0.33
N PHE A 210 -10.52 6.38 0.56
CA PHE A 210 -11.90 6.72 0.96
C PHE A 210 -11.98 7.42 2.31
N VAL A 211 -10.93 7.35 3.13
CA VAL A 211 -10.98 7.72 4.55
C VAL A 211 -10.89 9.24 4.71
N LEU A 212 -9.91 9.86 4.04
CA LEU A 212 -9.61 11.28 4.21
C LEU A 212 -10.74 12.19 3.70
N PRO A 213 -11.29 13.10 4.54
CA PRO A 213 -12.33 14.05 4.11
C PRO A 213 -11.91 14.90 2.90
N ARG A 214 -10.65 15.36 2.86
CA ARG A 214 -10.09 16.13 1.73
C ARG A 214 -10.10 15.35 0.41
N MET A 215 -9.96 14.02 0.46
CA MET A 215 -9.99 13.16 -0.72
C MET A 215 -11.45 12.95 -1.16
N ARG A 216 -12.37 12.72 -0.21
CA ARG A 216 -13.81 12.54 -0.47
C ARG A 216 -14.48 13.75 -1.09
N ALA A 217 -13.97 14.96 -0.84
CA ALA A 217 -14.45 16.18 -1.50
C ALA A 217 -14.21 16.19 -3.02
N VAL A 218 -13.31 15.34 -3.53
CA VAL A 218 -13.04 15.20 -4.96
C VAL A 218 -13.78 14.00 -5.53
N VAL A 219 -14.32 14.16 -6.74
CA VAL A 219 -15.07 13.10 -7.42
C VAL A 219 -14.19 11.86 -7.63
N TRP A 220 -14.78 10.67 -7.47
CA TRP A 220 -14.05 9.41 -7.32
C TRP A 220 -13.10 9.09 -8.49
N TRP A 221 -13.48 9.37 -9.74
CA TRP A 221 -12.63 9.07 -10.89
C TRP A 221 -11.37 9.95 -10.94
N LYS A 222 -11.42 11.17 -10.38
CA LYS A 222 -10.25 12.05 -10.29
C LYS A 222 -9.25 11.62 -9.21
N ARG A 223 -9.65 10.68 -8.35
CA ARG A 223 -8.80 10.03 -7.33
C ARG A 223 -8.14 8.76 -7.86
N SER A 224 -8.38 8.37 -9.10
CA SER A 224 -7.77 7.19 -9.71
C SER A 224 -6.27 7.39 -9.90
N HIS A 225 -5.51 6.30 -9.85
CA HIS A 225 -4.12 6.29 -10.32
C HIS A 225 -4.04 6.56 -11.83
N PHE A 226 -5.10 6.22 -12.57
CA PHE A 226 -5.21 6.43 -14.01
C PHE A 226 -5.70 7.84 -14.40
N TYR A 227 -5.87 8.76 -13.44
CA TYR A 227 -6.31 10.13 -13.71
C TYR A 227 -5.14 11.12 -13.78
N PHE A 228 -4.88 11.68 -14.96
CA PHE A 228 -3.75 12.59 -15.22
C PHE A 228 -4.18 14.05 -15.51
N GLY A 229 -5.38 14.44 -15.04
CA GLY A 229 -5.94 15.78 -15.24
C GLY A 229 -5.18 16.91 -14.53
N GLY A 230 -4.50 16.61 -13.42
CA GLY A 230 -3.69 17.57 -12.64
C GLY A 230 -4.49 18.42 -11.63
N ASP A 231 -5.81 18.30 -11.66
CA ASP A 231 -6.80 18.88 -10.74
C ASP A 231 -7.37 17.85 -9.74
N GLY A 232 -6.83 16.63 -9.77
CA GLY A 232 -7.11 15.59 -8.78
C GLY A 232 -6.21 15.72 -7.55
N PRO A 233 -6.47 14.99 -6.48
CA PRO A 233 -5.72 15.15 -5.23
C PRO A 233 -4.38 14.40 -5.22
N ASN A 234 -4.17 13.45 -6.14
CA ASN A 234 -2.99 12.60 -6.17
C ASN A 234 -1.82 13.20 -6.96
N PHE A 235 -2.09 13.92 -8.05
CA PHE A 235 -1.06 14.25 -9.03
C PHE A 235 -1.14 15.70 -9.47
N LYS A 236 0.03 16.30 -9.69
CA LYS A 236 0.15 17.63 -10.29
C LYS A 236 0.17 17.50 -11.81
N LEU A 237 -0.16 18.58 -12.51
CA LEU A 237 -0.09 18.61 -13.98
C LEU A 237 1.32 18.28 -14.52
N SER A 238 2.37 18.64 -13.77
CA SER A 238 3.76 18.30 -14.13
C SER A 238 4.08 16.80 -14.09
N ASN A 239 3.24 15.97 -13.45
CA ASN A 239 3.39 14.52 -13.41
C ASN A 239 2.78 13.82 -14.64
N ARG A 240 2.01 14.54 -15.47
CA ARG A 240 1.18 13.96 -16.53
C ARG A 240 1.97 13.07 -17.49
N ASN A 241 3.12 13.52 -17.99
CA ASN A 241 3.86 12.77 -19.01
C ASN A 241 4.44 11.46 -18.47
N ASP A 242 4.94 11.47 -17.24
CA ASP A 242 5.42 10.28 -16.55
C ASP A 242 4.26 9.27 -16.38
N ILE A 243 3.10 9.73 -15.91
CA ILE A 243 1.92 8.89 -15.72
C ILE A 243 1.43 8.29 -17.05
N ILE A 244 1.33 9.09 -18.11
CA ILE A 244 0.91 8.60 -19.43
C ILE A 244 1.86 7.51 -19.95
N THR A 245 3.15 7.60 -19.63
CA THR A 245 4.14 6.62 -20.07
C THR A 245 3.94 5.25 -19.42
N SER A 246 3.50 5.18 -18.15
CA SER A 246 3.21 3.90 -17.48
C SER A 246 1.77 3.42 -17.64
N ASP A 247 0.81 4.32 -17.80
CA ASP A 247 -0.62 4.03 -17.55
C ASP A 247 -1.45 4.01 -18.84
N ARG A 248 -0.82 4.29 -19.99
CA ARG A 248 -1.49 4.15 -21.28
C ARG A 248 -1.70 2.67 -21.56
N PRO A 249 -2.95 2.20 -21.81
CA PRO A 249 -3.15 0.85 -22.29
C PRO A 249 -2.42 0.70 -23.64
N CYS A 250 -1.53 -0.29 -23.72
CA CYS A 250 -0.92 -0.73 -24.96
C CYS A 250 -1.99 -1.26 -25.93
#